data_AF-A0A9E2R0Y7-F1
#
_entry.id   AF-A0A9E2R0Y7-F1
#
_cell.length_a   1.000
_cell.length_b   1.000
_cell.length_c   1.000
_cell.angle_alpha   90.00
_cell.angle_beta   90.00
_cell.angle_gamma   90.00
#
_symmetry.space_group_name_H-M   'P 1'
#
loop_
_entity.id
_entity.type
_entity.pdbx_description
1 polymer ?
#
loop_
_entity_poly.entity_id
_entity_poly.type
_entity_poly.pdbx_seq_one_letter_code
_entity_poly.pdbx_strand_id
1 'polypeptide(L)'
;TKIPFLGDLPVVGLAFRHEDKLRTKQNLMIFITPTVIQDSDFQPTKTEFLKAPVPREFLDNDVKPGMGAPAKFSKDKPLLDQ
;
A
#
# COMPACT_ATOMS: atom_id res chain seq x y z
N THR A 1 35.20 24.70 -35.88
CA THR A 1 36.37 25.28 -36.57
C THR A 1 35.92 26.42 -37.45
N LYS A 2 36.61 27.58 -37.42
CA LYS A 2 36.26 28.77 -38.21
C LYS A 2 37.37 29.13 -39.19
N ILE A 3 37.02 29.61 -40.37
CA ILE A 3 37.98 30.14 -41.35
C ILE A 3 38.23 31.63 -41.03
N PRO A 4 39.47 32.08 -40.79
CA PRO A 4 39.77 33.49 -40.54
C PRO A 4 39.40 34.35 -41.77
N PHE A 5 38.97 35.61 -41.53
CA PHE A 5 38.28 36.55 -42.44
C PHE A 5 36.77 36.33 -42.66
N LEU A 6 36.35 35.21 -43.25
CA LEU A 6 34.92 35.02 -43.58
C LEU A 6 34.06 34.64 -42.38
N GLY A 7 34.67 34.10 -41.32
CA GLY A 7 33.95 33.75 -40.11
C GLY A 7 33.44 34.97 -39.33
N ASP A 8 34.18 36.09 -39.26
CA ASP A 8 33.88 37.20 -38.32
C ASP A 8 32.91 38.27 -38.83
N LEU A 9 32.29 38.06 -40.00
CA LEU A 9 31.26 38.97 -40.54
C LEU A 9 29.88 38.73 -39.91
N PRO A 10 29.19 39.78 -39.42
CA PRO A 10 27.80 39.66 -39.02
C PRO A 10 26.94 39.28 -40.24
N VAL A 11 25.90 38.48 -40.03
CA VAL A 11 25.03 37.90 -41.07
C VAL A 11 25.65 36.73 -41.87
N VAL A 12 26.81 36.90 -42.52
CA VAL A 12 27.38 35.85 -43.40
C VAL A 12 28.33 34.86 -42.70
N GLY A 13 28.88 35.22 -41.54
CA GLY A 13 29.81 34.38 -40.80
C GLY A 13 29.21 33.09 -40.23
N LEU A 14 27.87 32.98 -40.19
CA LEU A 14 27.16 31.77 -39.73
C LEU A 14 27.30 30.59 -40.71
N ALA A 15 27.42 30.84 -42.02
CA ALA A 15 27.56 29.78 -43.02
C ALA A 15 28.96 29.13 -43.05
N PHE A 16 29.95 29.77 -42.43
CA PHE A 16 31.37 29.35 -42.47
C PHE A 16 31.93 29.00 -41.09
N ARG A 17 31.07 28.84 -40.08
CA ARG A 17 31.44 28.44 -38.71
C ARG A 17 30.82 27.10 -38.37
N HIS A 18 31.67 26.16 -37.94
CA HIS A 18 31.23 24.90 -37.34
C HIS A 18 31.30 24.97 -35.81
N GLU A 19 30.16 24.86 -35.13
CA GLU A 19 30.02 24.87 -33.66
C GLU A 19 29.48 23.53 -33.15
N ASP A 20 30.32 22.74 -32.47
CA ASP A 20 29.89 21.52 -31.78
C ASP A 20 29.65 21.82 -30.30
N LYS A 21 28.38 21.94 -29.89
CA LYS A 21 27.99 22.12 -28.49
C LYS A 21 27.25 20.89 -27.98
N LEU A 22 27.98 19.98 -27.36
CA LEU A 22 27.39 18.83 -26.66
C LEU A 22 27.00 19.24 -25.24
N ARG A 23 25.70 19.16 -24.93
CA ARG A 23 25.15 19.40 -23.59
C ARG A 23 24.47 18.13 -23.10
N THR A 24 25.19 17.34 -22.31
CA THR A 24 24.67 16.11 -21.72
C THR A 24 24.34 16.36 -20.26
N LYS A 25 23.05 16.27 -19.90
CA LYS A 25 22.59 16.36 -18.51
C LYS A 25 21.93 15.04 -18.13
N GLN A 26 22.47 14.36 -17.13
CA GLN A 26 21.94 13.09 -16.63
C GLN A 26 21.63 13.24 -15.15
N ASN A 27 20.35 13.16 -14.79
CA ASN A 27 19.90 13.19 -13.40
C ASN A 27 19.11 11.90 -13.12
N LEU A 28 19.41 11.28 -11.98
CA LEU A 28 18.68 10.12 -11.46
C LEU A 28 18.42 10.36 -9.97
N MET A 29 17.16 10.17 -9.55
CA MET A 29 16.77 10.24 -8.14
C MET A 29 15.94 9.00 -7.80
N ILE A 30 16.34 8.33 -6.72
CA ILE A 30 15.65 7.15 -6.19
C ILE A 30 15.33 7.42 -4.73
N PHE A 31 14.05 7.32 -4.37
CA PHE A 31 13.56 7.49 -3.02
C PHE A 31 12.91 6.19 -2.55
N ILE A 32 13.25 5.76 -1.33
CA ILE A 32 12.62 4.63 -0.66
C ILE A 32 12.25 5.03 0.76
N THR A 33 11.08 4.59 1.22
CA THR A 33 10.64 4.76 2.60
C THR A 33 10.47 3.37 3.22
N PRO A 34 11.51 2.84 3.88
CA PRO A 34 11.37 1.56 4.57
C PRO A 34 10.47 1.73 5.81
N THR A 35 9.57 0.78 6.01
CA THR A 35 8.76 0.68 7.23
C THR A 35 9.17 -0.56 8.00
N VAL A 36 9.47 -0.40 9.29
CA VAL A 36 9.74 -1.52 10.20
C VAL A 36 8.41 -1.98 10.78
N ILE A 37 8.12 -3.28 10.67
CA ILE A 37 6.89 -3.90 11.18
C ILE A 37 7.28 -4.75 12.40
N GLN A 38 6.59 -4.57 13.51
CA GLN A 38 6.68 -5.39 14.73
C GLN A 38 5.48 -6.34 14.81
N ASP A 39 5.59 -7.42 15.58
CA ASP A 39 4.49 -8.38 15.77
C ASP A 39 3.21 -7.73 16.32
N SER A 40 3.35 -6.65 17.10
CA SER A 40 2.22 -5.85 17.61
C SER A 40 1.51 -5.01 16.55
N ASP A 41 2.18 -4.72 15.43
CA ASP A 41 1.63 -3.90 14.34
C ASP A 41 0.70 -4.71 13.45
N PHE A 42 0.76 -6.05 13.54
CA PHE A 42 -0.23 -6.93 12.94
C PHE A 42 -1.54 -6.86 13.75
N GLN A 43 -2.36 -5.87 13.43
CA GLN A 43 -3.73 -5.80 13.92
C GLN A 43 -4.62 -6.47 12.87
N PRO A 44 -5.09 -7.73 13.06
CA PRO A 44 -6.13 -8.29 12.21
C PRO A 44 -7.32 -7.33 12.30
N THR A 45 -7.69 -6.74 11.17
CA THR A 45 -8.79 -5.76 11.09
C THR A 45 -10.00 -6.34 11.83
N LYS A 46 -10.33 -5.75 12.98
CA LYS A 46 -11.45 -6.18 13.82
C LYS A 46 -12.74 -5.80 13.10
N THR A 47 -13.19 -6.64 12.19
CA THR A 47 -14.43 -6.41 11.45
C THR A 47 -15.61 -6.89 12.28
N GLU A 48 -16.63 -6.04 12.41
CA GLU A 48 -17.88 -6.40 13.08
C GLU A 48 -18.70 -7.45 12.30
N PHE A 49 -18.35 -7.67 11.03
CA PHE A 49 -18.98 -8.66 10.14
C PHE A 49 -18.90 -10.09 10.67
N LEU A 50 -17.87 -10.44 11.46
CA LEU A 50 -17.75 -11.79 12.05
C LEU A 50 -18.44 -11.93 13.41
N LYS A 51 -18.98 -10.84 13.97
CA LYS A 51 -19.58 -10.82 15.32
C LYS A 51 -21.10 -10.85 15.29
N ALA A 52 -21.73 -10.64 14.13
CA ALA A 52 -23.18 -10.69 14.01
C ALA A 52 -23.68 -12.08 14.44
N PRO A 53 -24.50 -12.19 15.50
CA PRO A 53 -25.12 -13.46 15.86
C PRO A 53 -26.03 -13.90 14.70
N VAL A 54 -25.87 -15.15 14.27
CA VAL A 54 -26.73 -15.76 13.24
C VAL A 54 -28.18 -15.63 13.70
N PRO A 55 -29.08 -15.02 12.89
CA PRO A 55 -30.49 -14.91 13.25
C PRO A 55 -31.08 -16.30 13.52
N ARG A 56 -31.82 -16.43 14.63
CA ARG A 56 -32.37 -17.72 15.08
C ARG A 56 -33.35 -18.34 14.07
N GLU A 57 -33.92 -17.52 13.19
CA GLU A 57 -34.78 -17.95 12.08
C GLU A 57 -34.10 -18.96 11.14
N PHE A 58 -32.77 -18.93 11.02
CA PHE A 58 -31.99 -19.90 10.24
C PHE A 58 -31.68 -21.20 11.01
N LEU A 59 -31.87 -21.23 12.33
CA LEU A 59 -31.63 -22.41 13.17
C LEU A 59 -32.90 -23.24 13.37
N ASP A 60 -34.06 -22.61 13.30
CA ASP A 60 -35.34 -23.23 13.64
C ASP A 60 -35.93 -24.08 12.51
N ASN A 61 -35.37 -24.03 11.28
CA ASN A 61 -35.93 -24.73 10.12
C ASN A 61 -35.21 -26.03 9.70
N ASP A 62 -34.06 -26.38 10.29
CA ASP A 62 -33.28 -27.56 9.86
C ASP A 62 -32.90 -28.56 10.97
N VAL A 63 -33.40 -28.45 12.20
CA VAL A 63 -33.07 -29.41 13.27
C VAL A 63 -34.22 -30.38 13.53
N LYS A 64 -34.22 -31.51 12.82
CA LYS A 64 -34.94 -32.72 13.25
C LYS A 64 -34.36 -33.21 14.58
N PRO A 65 -35.16 -33.49 15.62
CA PRO A 65 -34.64 -33.91 16.92
C PRO A 65 -34.18 -35.37 16.84
N GLY A 66 -32.88 -35.58 16.69
CA GLY A 66 -32.26 -36.91 16.68
C GLY A 66 -30.78 -36.95 17.08
N MET A 67 -30.13 -35.81 17.26
CA MET A 67 -28.74 -35.72 17.76
C MET A 67 -28.72 -34.80 18.97
N GLY A 68 -28.16 -35.29 20.08
CA GLY A 68 -28.25 -34.70 21.42
C GLY A 68 -27.89 -33.22 21.50
N ALA A 69 -28.65 -32.48 22.30
CA ALA A 69 -28.42 -31.06 22.58
C ALA A 69 -27.05 -30.85 23.24
N PRO A 70 -26.27 -29.82 22.84
CA PRO A 70 -25.03 -29.49 23.52
C PRO A 70 -25.32 -28.98 24.94
N ALA A 71 -24.56 -29.52 25.91
CA ALA A 71 -24.64 -29.14 27.31
C ALA A 71 -24.52 -27.62 27.49
N LYS A 72 -25.42 -27.07 28.30
CA LYS A 72 -25.45 -25.65 28.68
C LYS A 72 -24.13 -25.30 29.38
N PHE A 73 -23.33 -24.39 28.80
CA PHE A 73 -22.20 -23.77 29.51
C PHE A 73 -22.77 -22.77 30.53
N SER A 74 -22.89 -23.22 31.78
CA SER A 74 -23.34 -22.40 32.90
C SER A 74 -22.32 -21.28 33.15
N LYS A 75 -22.77 -20.04 33.00
CA LYS A 75 -21.98 -18.84 33.20
C LYS A 75 -22.21 -18.35 34.63
N ASP A 76 -21.85 -19.17 35.60
CA ASP A 76 -21.99 -18.82 37.00
C ASP A 76 -20.77 -18.01 37.45
N LYS A 77 -21.04 -16.71 37.56
CA LYS A 77 -20.24 -15.65 38.16
C LYS A 77 -19.70 -16.09 39.54
N PRO A 78 -18.39 -16.00 39.84
CA PRO A 78 -17.95 -16.08 41.23
C PRO A 78 -18.32 -14.77 41.92
N LEU A 79 -19.30 -14.84 42.82
CA LEU A 79 -19.56 -13.80 43.81
C LEU A 79 -18.95 -14.28 45.14
N LEU A 80 -17.91 -13.57 45.55
CA LEU A 80 -17.42 -13.33 46.92
C LEU A 80 -17.56 -14.45 47.98
N ASP A 81 -16.40 -14.88 48.50
CA ASP A 81 -16.22 -15.10 49.94
C ASP A 81 -15.01 -14.28 50.42
N GLN A 82 -15.32 -13.36 51.35
CA GLN A 82 -14.53 -12.53 52.27
C GLN A 82 -13.12 -12.05 51.91
#